data_AF-B7KZU9-F1
#
_entry.id   AF-B7KZU9-F1
#
_cell.length_a   1.000
_cell.length_b   1.000
_cell.length_c   1.000
_cell.angle_alpha   90.00
_cell.angle_beta   90.00
_cell.angle_gamma   90.00
#
_symmetry.space_group_name_H-M   'P 1'
#
loop_
_entity.id
_entity.type
_entity.pdbx_description
1 polymer ?
#
loop_
_entity_poly.entity_id
_entity_poly.type
_entity_poly.pdbx_seq_one_letter_code
_entity_poly.pdbx_strand_id
1 'polypeptide(L)' 'MRQDAPPNAQLPAPRSSPVEDIARAYLVTAQGDAEAALHAAISDALADICEAERRTRRQDRLISRGYVRAALHETVR' A
#
# COMPACT_ATOMS: atom_id res chain seq x y z
N MET A 1 -28.39 5.05 49.89
CA MET A 1 -27.20 5.75 49.35
C MET A 1 -27.30 5.75 47.84
N ARG A 2 -27.40 6.93 47.22
CA ARG A 2 -27.47 7.09 45.77
C ARG A 2 -26.09 6.82 45.20
N GLN A 3 -25.99 5.93 44.22
CA GLN A 3 -24.79 5.77 43.41
C GLN A 3 -24.84 6.85 42.32
N ASP A 4 -24.15 7.96 42.55
CA ASP A 4 -23.87 8.94 41.51
C ASP A 4 -22.81 8.34 40.57
N ALA A 5 -23.25 7.90 39.39
CA ALA A 5 -22.36 7.46 38.33
C ALA A 5 -21.54 8.66 37.80
N PRO A 6 -20.23 8.50 37.52
CA PRO A 6 -19.43 9.61 37.01
C PRO A 6 -19.93 10.02 35.61
N PRO A 7 -20.13 11.32 35.35
CA PRO A 7 -20.45 11.80 34.02
C PRO A 7 -19.16 11.69 33.19
N ASN A 8 -19.28 11.08 32.01
CA ASN A 8 -18.26 11.10 30.97
C ASN A 8 -17.05 10.15 31.21
N ALA A 9 -17.30 8.85 31.29
CA ALA A 9 -16.33 7.89 30.79
C ALA A 9 -16.25 8.10 29.26
N GLN A 10 -15.34 8.98 28.83
CA GLN A 10 -15.03 9.22 27.43
C GLN A 10 -14.72 7.86 26.79
N LEU A 11 -15.69 7.30 26.05
CA LEU A 11 -15.49 6.05 25.33
C LEU A 11 -14.27 6.29 24.42
N PRO A 12 -13.21 5.45 24.49
CA PRO A 12 -12.05 5.65 23.63
C PRO A 12 -12.57 5.74 22.20
N ALA A 13 -12.26 6.85 21.52
CA ALA A 13 -12.69 7.08 20.15
C ALA A 13 -12.41 5.80 19.34
N PRO A 14 -13.37 5.32 18.53
CA PRO A 14 -13.16 4.11 17.75
C PRO A 14 -11.84 4.28 17.02
N ARG A 15 -10.87 3.41 17.35
CA ARG A 15 -9.57 3.44 16.68
C ARG A 15 -9.88 3.07 15.24
N SER A 16 -9.86 4.08 14.36
CA SER A 16 -10.10 3.86 12.94
C SER A 16 -9.14 2.78 12.45
N SER A 17 -9.67 1.85 11.65
CA SER A 17 -8.81 0.85 11.03
C SER A 17 -7.80 1.56 10.12
N PRO A 18 -6.59 0.99 9.91
CA PRO A 18 -5.62 1.58 8.98
C PRO A 18 -6.19 1.85 7.58
N VAL A 19 -7.17 1.03 7.17
CA VAL A 19 -7.90 1.20 5.90
C VAL A 19 -8.77 2.46 5.92
N GLU A 20 -9.47 2.73 7.03
CA GLU A 20 -10.26 3.96 7.18
C GLU A 20 -9.39 5.21 7.16
N ASP A 21 -8.20 5.16 7.76
CA ASP A 21 -7.27 6.29 7.77
C ASP A 21 -6.75 6.60 6.36
N ILE A 22 -6.43 5.56 5.59
CA ILE A 22 -6.04 5.70 4.17
C ILE A 22 -7.20 6.26 3.34
N ALA A 23 -8.40 5.69 3.48
CA ALA A 23 -9.58 6.17 2.76
C ALA A 23 -9.90 7.64 3.10
N ARG A 24 -9.72 8.02 4.36
CA ARG A 24 -9.90 9.41 4.82
C ARG A 24 -8.86 10.34 4.21
N ALA A 25 -7.61 9.93 4.09
CA ALA A 25 -6.56 10.73 3.44
C ALA A 25 -6.91 11.02 1.97
N TYR A 26 -7.42 10.03 1.24
CA TYR A 26 -7.87 10.22 -0.14
C TYR A 26 -9.08 11.16 -0.23
N LEU A 27 -10.07 11.02 0.66
CA LEU A 27 -11.22 11.92 0.71
C LEU A 27 -10.84 13.37 1.05
N VAL A 28 -9.92 13.57 2.00
CA VAL A 28 -9.40 14.91 2.33
C VAL A 28 -8.70 15.52 1.13
N THR A 29 -7.91 14.75 0.40
CA THR A 29 -7.21 15.20 -0.81
C THR A 29 -8.18 15.56 -1.93
N ALA A 30 -9.27 14.79 -2.07
CA ALA A 30 -10.34 15.05 -3.04
C ALA A 30 -11.37 16.08 -2.56
N GLN A 31 -11.12 16.80 -1.47
CA GLN A 31 -12.03 17.82 -0.92
C GLN A 31 -13.45 17.29 -0.63
N GLY A 32 -13.56 16.01 -0.27
CA GLY A 32 -14.84 15.34 0.01
C GLY A 32 -15.52 14.73 -1.21
N ASP A 33 -14.96 14.85 -2.42
CA ASP A 33 -15.44 14.12 -3.60
C ASP A 33 -15.05 12.64 -3.48
N ALA A 34 -16.03 11.80 -3.16
CA ALA A 34 -15.83 10.37 -2.98
C ALA A 34 -15.49 9.63 -4.28
N GLU A 35 -16.01 10.07 -5.42
CA GLU A 35 -15.73 9.45 -6.71
C GLU A 35 -14.28 9.74 -7.14
N ALA A 36 -13.87 11.01 -7.05
CA ALA A 36 -12.49 11.40 -7.32
C ALA A 36 -11.49 10.73 -6.37
N ALA A 37 -11.82 10.63 -5.08
CA ALA A 37 -10.99 9.93 -4.09
C ALA A 37 -10.81 8.44 -4.44
N LEU A 38 -11.89 7.77 -4.83
CA LEU A 38 -11.85 6.36 -5.22
C LEU A 38 -11.02 6.15 -6.49
N HIS A 39 -11.22 6.99 -7.51
CA HIS A 39 -10.44 6.93 -8.73
C HIS A 39 -8.95 7.15 -8.47
N ALA A 40 -8.59 8.11 -7.61
CA ALA A 40 -7.22 8.36 -7.21
C ALA A 40 -6.60 7.15 -6.48
N ALA A 41 -7.30 6.57 -5.51
CA ALA A 41 -6.81 5.40 -4.76
C ALA A 41 -6.60 4.17 -5.66
N ILE A 42 -7.50 3.92 -6.61
CA ILE A 42 -7.35 2.82 -7.58
C ILE A 42 -6.17 3.09 -8.52
N SER A 43 -6.01 4.33 -9.00
CA SER A 43 -4.90 4.69 -9.87
C SER A 43 -3.55 4.51 -9.19
N ASP A 44 -3.44 4.89 -7.91
CA ASP A 44 -2.24 4.72 -7.10
C ASP A 44 -1.92 3.22 -6.89
N ALA A 45 -2.92 2.42 -6.51
CA ALA A 45 -2.74 0.97 -6.36
C ALA A 45 -2.30 0.28 -7.68
N LEU A 46 -2.83 0.71 -8.82
CA LEU A 46 -2.39 0.21 -10.13
C LEU A 46 -0.97 0.65 -10.48
N ALA A 47 -0.57 1.88 -10.10
CA ALA A 47 0.79 2.35 -10.26
C ALA A 47 1.77 1.54 -9.39
N ASP A 48 1.41 1.26 -8.14
CA ASP A 48 2.17 0.41 -7.23
C ASP A 48 2.38 -0.99 -7.79
N ILE A 49 1.33 -1.60 -8.36
CA ILE A 49 1.44 -2.90 -9.04
C ILE A 49 2.41 -2.81 -10.22
N CYS A 50 2.29 -1.77 -11.06
CA CYS A 50 3.18 -1.58 -12.20
C CYS A 50 4.64 -1.35 -11.77
N GLU A 51 4.87 -0.62 -10.69
CA GLU A 51 6.19 -0.42 -10.10
C GLU A 51 6.79 -1.70 -9.55
N ALA A 52 5.99 -2.48 -8.83
CA ALA A 52 6.37 -3.79 -8.35
C ALA A 52 6.75 -4.71 -9.52
N GLU A 53 5.96 -4.75 -10.58
CA GLU A 53 6.27 -5.55 -11.76
C GLU A 53 7.54 -5.07 -12.50
N ARG A 54 7.76 -3.75 -12.61
CA ARG A 54 8.99 -3.19 -13.18
C ARG A 54 10.22 -3.62 -12.37
N ARG A 55 10.10 -3.69 -11.04
CA ARG A 55 11.16 -4.15 -10.15
C ARG A 55 11.46 -5.64 -10.37
N THR A 56 10.43 -6.48 -10.49
CA THR A 56 10.57 -7.92 -10.76
C THR A 56 11.23 -8.18 -12.12
N ARG A 57 10.76 -7.54 -13.19
CA ARG A 57 11.35 -7.69 -14.54
C ARG A 57 12.83 -7.25 -14.59
N ARG A 58 13.20 -6.23 -13.81
CA ARG A 58 14.60 -5.78 -13.72
C ARG A 58 15.47 -6.77 -12.95
N GLN A 59 14.91 -7.47 -11.96
CA GLN A 59 15.61 -8.50 -11.18
C GLN A 59 15.78 -9.80 -11.99
N ASP A 60 14.75 -10.24 -12.71
CA ASP A 60 14.80 -11.41 -13.60
C ASP A 60 15.81 -11.24 -14.75
N ARG A 61 15.95 -10.02 -15.26
CA ARG A 61 16.96 -9.69 -16.29
C ARG A 61 18.39 -9.76 -15.75
N LEU A 62 18.60 -9.46 -14.47
CA LEU A 62 19.92 -9.61 -13.82
C LEU A 62 20.24 -11.07 -13.51
N ILE A 63 19.23 -11.86 -13.11
CA ILE A 63 19.36 -13.30 -12.87
C ILE A 63 19.68 -14.04 -14.18
N SER A 64 18.92 -13.81 -15.25
CA SER A 64 19.16 -14.44 -16.55
C SER A 64 20.53 -14.06 -17.13
N ARG A 65 20.96 -12.80 -16.99
CA ARG A 65 22.31 -12.38 -17.42
C ARG A 65 23.42 -13.03 -16.58
N GLY A 66 23.19 -13.26 -15.29
CA GLY A 66 24.09 -14.03 -14.42
C GLY A 66 24.17 -15.50 -14.84
N TYR A 67 23.03 -16.13 -15.11
CA TYR A 67 22.93 -17.51 -15.57
C TYR A 67 23.60 -17.72 -16.94
N VAL A 68 23.35 -16.83 -17.91
CA VAL A 68 23.97 -16.88 -19.24
C VAL A 68 25.49 -16.71 -19.15
N ARG A 69 26.01 -15.81 -18.29
CA ARG A 69 27.46 -15.66 -18.10
C ARG A 69 28.10 -16.89 -17.45
N ALA A 70 27.43 -17.50 -16.47
CA ALA A 70 27.91 -18.72 -15.83
C ALA A 70 27.96 -19.89 -16.82
N ALA A 71 26.91 -20.07 -17.62
CA ALA A 71 26.86 -21.09 -18.66
C ALA A 71 27.92 -20.86 -19.75
N LEU A 72 28.13 -19.62 -20.19
CA LEU A 72 29.18 -19.31 -21.18
C LEU A 72 30.59 -19.59 -20.63
N HIS A 73 30.83 -19.30 -19.35
CA HIS A 73 32.10 -19.60 -18.69
C HIS A 73 32.32 -21.11 -18.51
N GLU A 74 31.25 -21.89 -18.32
CA GLU A 74 31.31 -23.35 -18.24
C GLU A 74 31.59 -24.00 -19.60
N THR A 75 31.04 -23.47 -20.69
CA THR A 75 31.27 -23.99 -22.05
C THR A 75 32.65 -23.69 -22.64
N VAL A 76 33.41 -22.77 -22.03
CA VAL A 76 34.75 -22.35 -22.50
C VAL A 76 35.88 -23.06 -21.72
N ARG A 77 35.52 -24.04 -20.88
CA ARG A 77 36.47 -24.85 -20.08
C ARG A 77 36.68 -26.22 -20.69
#